data_AF-A0A4E9EEZ9-F1
#
_entry.id   AF-A0A4E9EEZ9-F1
#
_cell.length_a   1.000
_cell.length_b   1.000
_cell.length_c   1.000
_cell.angle_alpha   90.00
_cell.angle_beta   90.00
_cell.angle_gamma   90.00
#
_symmetry.space_group_name_H-M   'P 1'
#
loop_
_entity.id
_entity.type
_entity.pdbx_description
1 polymer ?
#
loop_
_entity_poly.entity_id
_entity_poly.type
_entity_poly.pdbx_seq_one_letter_code
_entity_poly.pdbx_strand_id
1 'polypeptide(L)'
;MSTQKQLTINEKKRKHGDVAGEILCQLEQYKEQELSPKSKRLCDKLYETADKIKNDSDNTDESLLESAFEVVQKKQKQVEDAENERKDLLKKLHDADDKCNSMTDKIESLEAQLKASDSQYKQEKVKYDNAKAELDEFDLLRSYGDWFAILIKRISNVEPAWQSEEKNKLILKYNKLNDAKKEQAKEEKKAEMAAKGEKFKGDFTYEKVDPSNLATIETHWSAMYGRENTEIDERVEAEKEKIAAWRAGGGGEEDAPATPFLDRIQILCNIYGIERQRLLPWIKEYGKRNSICHRQPPVVEDYWKVTQNSEGKTVHVVLKDEHAEEGIEWSTFWDAFHSFRQDIQTRYTAGQIDIERRNLYIETINEYYALYSKANDEAGNPILTQYAKNKAKDKCQLVNGKPTEPPENAEKNYTEEKWDDL
;
A
#
# COMPACT_ATOMS: atom_id res chain seq x y z
N MET A 1 40.59 -51.39 104.05
CA MET A 1 41.82 -51.16 104.84
C MET A 1 41.82 -49.72 105.31
N SER A 2 42.04 -49.55 106.62
CA SER A 2 42.05 -48.29 107.35
C SER A 2 43.31 -47.50 107.05
N THR A 3 43.21 -46.16 106.95
CA THR A 3 44.21 -45.29 107.58
C THR A 3 43.59 -43.94 107.92
N GLN A 4 43.56 -43.64 109.22
CA GLN A 4 43.33 -42.31 109.78
C GLN A 4 44.38 -41.32 109.26
N LYS A 5 43.98 -40.06 109.05
CA LYS A 5 44.83 -38.95 109.46
C LYS A 5 44.00 -37.75 109.92
N GLN A 6 44.49 -37.23 111.04
CA GLN A 6 43.89 -36.26 111.93
C GLN A 6 43.70 -34.87 111.30
N LEU A 7 42.74 -34.16 111.89
CA LEU A 7 42.56 -32.72 111.86
C LEU A 7 43.88 -31.95 112.01
N THR A 8 44.11 -31.00 111.11
CA THR A 8 44.80 -29.74 111.41
C THR A 8 44.08 -28.59 110.71
N ILE A 9 43.51 -27.71 111.53
CA ILE A 9 43.01 -26.39 111.12
C ILE A 9 44.24 -25.52 110.90
N ASN A 10 44.52 -25.17 109.65
CA ASN A 10 45.43 -24.09 109.28
C ASN A 10 44.59 -23.03 108.53
N GLU A 11 44.18 -21.97 109.23
CA GLU A 11 44.80 -20.67 108.96
C GLU A 11 44.72 -20.13 107.52
N LYS A 12 43.61 -20.26 106.77
CA LYS A 12 43.44 -19.51 105.51
C LYS A 12 43.15 -18.04 105.84
N LYS A 13 44.21 -17.23 105.98
CA LYS A 13 44.11 -15.76 105.87
C LYS A 13 43.42 -15.42 104.55
N ARG A 14 42.22 -14.86 104.61
CA ARG A 14 41.50 -14.32 103.45
C ARG A 14 42.30 -13.11 102.94
N LYS A 15 42.71 -13.12 101.67
CA LYS A 15 43.22 -11.91 101.01
C LYS A 15 42.01 -11.02 100.73
N HIS A 16 41.81 -10.01 101.57
CA HIS A 16 40.85 -8.94 101.28
C HIS A 16 41.34 -8.13 100.07
N GLY A 17 40.43 -7.76 99.15
CA GLY A 17 40.73 -6.84 98.04
C GLY A 17 41.05 -7.42 96.65
N ASP A 18 41.12 -8.75 96.47
CA ASP A 18 41.39 -9.35 95.13
C ASP A 18 40.22 -9.08 94.14
N VAL A 19 38.95 -9.17 94.60
CA VAL A 19 37.75 -8.90 93.78
C VAL A 19 37.67 -7.42 93.36
N ALA A 20 37.96 -6.50 94.28
CA ALA A 20 38.01 -5.07 93.98
C ALA A 20 39.14 -4.73 92.98
N GLY A 21 40.27 -5.44 93.04
CA GLY A 21 41.36 -5.34 92.08
C GLY A 21 40.96 -5.77 90.66
N GLU A 22 40.28 -6.89 90.53
CA GLU A 22 39.77 -7.37 89.22
C GLU A 22 38.72 -6.43 88.63
N ILE A 23 37.79 -5.93 89.45
CA ILE A 23 36.76 -4.97 89.03
C ILE A 23 37.39 -3.65 88.57
N LEU A 24 38.43 -3.14 89.24
CA LEU A 24 39.15 -1.93 88.79
C LEU A 24 39.81 -2.11 87.43
N CYS A 25 40.49 -3.23 87.20
CA CYS A 25 41.10 -3.56 85.91
C CYS A 25 40.06 -3.64 84.78
N GLN A 26 38.87 -4.21 85.06
CA GLN A 26 37.80 -4.31 84.07
C GLN A 26 37.08 -2.97 83.86
N LEU A 27 36.92 -2.14 84.89
CA LEU A 27 36.37 -0.79 84.77
C LEU A 27 37.28 0.16 83.98
N GLU A 28 38.60 -0.06 84.04
CA GLU A 28 39.58 0.70 83.25
C GLU A 28 39.37 0.53 81.74
N GLN A 29 38.93 -0.64 81.28
CA GLN A 29 38.61 -0.90 79.87
C GLN A 29 37.42 -0.04 79.39
N TYR A 30 36.57 0.44 80.31
CA TYR A 30 35.44 1.29 80.00
C TYR A 30 35.77 2.80 80.00
N LYS A 31 36.98 3.22 80.40
CA LYS A 31 37.39 4.64 80.34
C LYS A 31 37.54 5.16 78.92
N GLU A 32 37.91 4.28 77.99
CA GLU A 32 38.12 4.63 76.57
C GLU A 32 36.88 4.41 75.69
N GLN A 33 35.79 3.85 76.24
CA GLN A 33 34.54 3.63 75.51
C GLN A 33 33.60 4.84 75.62
N GLU A 34 32.87 5.15 74.54
CA GLU A 34 31.80 6.17 74.57
C GLU A 34 30.60 5.66 75.38
N LEU A 35 30.65 5.88 76.70
CA LEU A 35 29.55 5.57 77.61
C LEU A 35 28.54 6.73 77.66
N SER A 36 27.26 6.37 77.86
CA SER A 36 26.23 7.37 78.16
C SER A 36 26.59 8.18 79.42
N PRO A 37 26.16 9.46 79.55
CA PRO A 37 26.46 10.27 80.73
C PRO A 37 26.02 9.64 82.06
N LYS A 38 24.96 8.81 82.04
CA LYS A 38 24.48 8.07 83.22
C LYS A 38 25.33 6.84 83.52
N SER A 39 25.74 6.08 82.50
CA SER A 39 26.61 4.91 82.64
C SER A 39 28.02 5.31 83.09
N LYS A 40 28.58 6.40 82.53
CA LYS A 40 29.87 6.95 82.93
C LYS A 40 29.91 7.31 84.41
N ARG A 41 28.91 8.06 84.89
CA ARG A 41 28.76 8.39 86.32
C ARG A 41 28.64 7.16 87.23
N LEU A 42 28.06 6.07 86.75
CA LEU A 42 27.93 4.82 87.50
C LEU A 42 29.26 4.06 87.53
N CYS A 43 29.96 3.96 86.40
CA CYS A 43 31.30 3.39 86.31
C CYS A 43 32.30 4.18 87.17
N ASP A 44 32.26 5.51 87.13
CA ASP A 44 33.12 6.39 87.95
C ASP A 44 32.88 6.13 89.45
N LYS A 45 31.61 6.02 89.88
CA LYS A 45 31.24 5.70 91.27
C LYS A 45 31.66 4.29 91.69
N LEU A 46 31.53 3.31 90.80
CA LEU A 46 31.98 1.93 91.06
C LEU A 46 33.51 1.86 91.14
N TYR A 47 34.21 2.63 90.31
CA TYR A 47 35.67 2.75 90.34
C TYR A 47 36.13 3.37 91.66
N GLU A 48 35.52 4.48 92.09
CA GLU A 48 35.80 5.10 93.40
C GLU A 48 35.50 4.18 94.59
N THR A 49 34.44 3.37 94.49
CA THR A 49 34.04 2.43 95.55
C THR A 49 34.97 1.22 95.60
N ALA A 50 35.36 0.68 94.46
CA ALA A 50 36.33 -0.41 94.36
C ALA A 50 37.73 0.02 94.81
N ASP A 51 38.18 1.24 94.47
CA ASP A 51 39.47 1.81 94.89
C ASP A 51 39.52 2.02 96.41
N LYS A 52 38.43 2.50 97.02
CA LYS A 52 38.31 2.61 98.50
C LYS A 52 38.31 1.25 99.20
N ILE A 53 37.60 0.25 98.66
CA ILE A 53 37.55 -1.10 99.24
C ILE A 53 38.92 -1.78 99.16
N LYS A 54 39.66 -1.58 98.07
CA LYS A 54 41.01 -2.13 97.88
C LYS A 54 42.05 -1.51 98.83
N ASN A 55 41.90 -0.23 99.19
CA ASN A 55 42.92 0.52 99.92
C ASN A 55 42.65 0.70 101.43
N ASP A 56 41.39 0.66 101.93
CA ASP A 56 41.05 1.24 103.26
C ASP A 56 40.14 0.41 104.23
N SER A 57 39.81 -0.88 104.03
CA SER A 57 38.84 -1.53 104.96
C SER A 57 38.92 -3.06 105.14
N ASP A 58 38.84 -3.49 106.42
CA ASP A 58 38.72 -4.87 106.91
C ASP A 58 37.25 -5.35 107.09
N ASN A 59 36.24 -4.59 106.62
CA ASN A 59 34.83 -5.00 106.80
C ASN A 59 33.84 -4.41 105.78
N THR A 60 34.19 -4.41 104.49
CA THR A 60 33.28 -3.97 103.42
C THR A 60 32.73 -5.15 102.62
N ASP A 61 31.45 -5.10 102.30
CA ASP A 61 30.74 -6.15 101.57
C ASP A 61 31.09 -6.12 100.07
N GLU A 62 32.16 -6.83 99.71
CA GLU A 62 32.63 -7.01 98.32
C GLU A 62 31.54 -7.60 97.39
N SER A 63 30.54 -8.30 97.95
CA SER A 63 29.44 -8.91 97.18
C SER A 63 28.50 -7.89 96.56
N LEU A 64 28.28 -6.74 97.23
CA LEU A 64 27.47 -5.64 96.70
C LEU A 64 28.17 -4.94 95.53
N LEU A 65 29.50 -4.81 95.59
CA LEU A 65 30.32 -4.23 94.52
C LEU A 65 30.30 -5.13 93.28
N GLU A 66 30.50 -6.42 93.47
CA GLU A 66 30.44 -7.44 92.40
C GLU A 66 29.06 -7.47 91.74
N SER A 67 27.98 -7.47 92.55
CA SER A 67 26.60 -7.43 92.05
C SER A 67 26.29 -6.17 91.24
N ALA A 68 26.77 -4.99 91.70
CA ALA A 68 26.56 -3.74 91.00
C ALA A 68 27.37 -3.65 89.69
N PHE A 69 28.58 -4.22 89.68
CA PHE A 69 29.41 -4.31 88.48
C PHE A 69 28.86 -5.31 87.46
N GLU A 70 28.33 -6.46 87.88
CA GLU A 70 27.59 -7.38 87.00
C GLU A 70 26.42 -6.70 86.29
N VAL A 71 25.69 -5.82 86.99
CA VAL A 71 24.58 -5.06 86.38
C VAL A 71 25.10 -4.13 85.28
N VAL A 72 26.26 -3.51 85.48
CA VAL A 72 26.91 -2.67 84.45
C VAL A 72 27.35 -3.51 83.25
N GLN A 73 27.99 -4.65 83.48
CA GLN A 73 28.40 -5.56 82.40
C GLN A 73 27.20 -6.09 81.61
N LYS A 74 26.13 -6.52 82.30
CA LYS A 74 24.87 -6.95 81.67
C LYS A 74 24.26 -5.83 80.83
N LYS A 75 24.30 -4.58 81.31
CA LYS A 75 23.79 -3.42 80.57
C LYS A 75 24.65 -3.05 79.37
N GLN A 76 25.98 -3.12 79.50
CA GLN A 76 26.89 -2.84 78.39
C GLN A 76 26.74 -3.88 77.28
N LYS A 77 26.67 -5.16 77.64
CA LYS A 77 26.39 -6.24 76.69
C LYS A 77 25.05 -6.04 75.98
N GLN A 78 23.99 -5.65 76.71
CA GLN A 78 22.70 -5.31 76.09
C GLN A 78 22.80 -4.17 75.08
N VAL A 79 23.63 -3.16 75.33
CA VAL A 79 23.84 -2.04 74.40
C VAL A 79 24.61 -2.50 73.16
N GLU A 80 25.66 -3.30 73.33
CA GLU A 80 26.44 -3.85 72.23
C GLU A 80 25.60 -4.79 71.34
N ASP A 81 24.82 -5.68 71.95
CA ASP A 81 23.88 -6.56 71.24
C ASP A 81 22.85 -5.73 70.44
N ALA A 82 22.29 -4.67 71.04
CA ALA A 82 21.36 -3.77 70.38
C ALA A 82 22.00 -2.93 69.25
N GLU A 83 23.27 -2.54 69.40
CA GLU A 83 24.00 -1.81 68.36
C GLU A 83 24.33 -2.70 67.17
N ASN A 84 24.71 -3.96 67.43
CA ASN A 84 24.93 -4.97 66.40
C ASN A 84 23.63 -5.30 65.65
N GLU A 85 22.50 -5.45 66.36
CA GLU A 85 21.18 -5.62 65.74
C GLU A 85 20.79 -4.40 64.89
N ARG A 86 21.05 -3.17 65.38
CA ARG A 86 20.83 -1.95 64.60
C ARG A 86 21.67 -1.91 63.33
N LYS A 87 22.95 -2.30 63.39
CA LYS A 87 23.83 -2.38 62.21
C LYS A 87 23.31 -3.40 61.18
N ASP A 88 22.86 -4.56 61.64
CA ASP A 88 22.27 -5.59 60.76
C ASP A 88 20.96 -5.10 60.11
N LEU A 89 20.09 -4.44 60.87
CA LEU A 89 18.86 -3.85 60.35
C LEU A 89 19.13 -2.73 59.33
N LEU A 90 20.11 -1.87 59.59
CA LEU A 90 20.51 -0.82 58.63
C LEU A 90 21.04 -1.42 57.33
N LYS A 91 21.81 -2.50 57.40
CA LYS A 91 22.27 -3.21 56.21
C LYS A 91 21.11 -3.79 55.40
N LYS A 92 20.17 -4.48 56.07
CA LYS A 92 18.96 -5.02 55.44
C LYS A 92 18.09 -3.93 54.80
N LEU A 93 18.01 -2.75 55.43
CA LEU A 93 17.29 -1.62 54.90
C LEU A 93 17.95 -1.11 53.60
N HIS A 94 19.28 -1.01 53.58
CA HIS A 94 20.02 -0.59 52.40
C HIS A 94 19.89 -1.59 51.24
N ASP A 95 20.03 -2.89 51.52
CA ASP A 95 19.83 -3.96 50.52
C ASP A 95 18.39 -3.94 49.94
N ALA A 96 17.40 -3.61 50.77
CA ALA A 96 16.01 -3.46 50.32
C ALA A 96 15.82 -2.22 49.43
N ASP A 97 16.48 -1.10 49.77
CA ASP A 97 16.43 0.14 49.00
C ASP A 97 17.06 -0.02 47.61
N ASP A 98 18.22 -0.68 47.54
CA ASP A 98 18.87 -1.03 46.26
C ASP A 98 17.98 -1.94 45.41
N LYS A 99 17.30 -2.91 46.03
CA LYS A 99 16.35 -3.78 45.34
C LYS A 99 15.13 -3.00 44.84
N CYS A 100 14.62 -2.05 45.62
CA CYS A 100 13.53 -1.16 45.22
C CYS A 100 13.94 -0.32 44.01
N ASN A 101 15.10 0.31 44.03
CA ASN A 101 15.63 1.08 42.90
C ASN A 101 15.78 0.22 41.63
N SER A 102 16.35 -0.99 41.76
CA SER A 102 16.46 -1.94 40.64
C SER A 102 15.10 -2.36 40.07
N MET A 103 14.06 -2.47 40.90
CA MET A 103 12.71 -2.77 40.44
C MET A 103 12.06 -1.57 39.74
N THR A 104 12.30 -0.36 40.22
CA THR A 104 11.84 0.88 39.57
C THR A 104 12.40 1.00 38.16
N ASP A 105 13.71 0.82 37.98
CA ASP A 105 14.35 0.86 36.64
C ASP A 105 13.74 -0.18 35.67
N LYS A 106 13.40 -1.36 36.19
CA LYS A 106 12.75 -2.42 35.40
C LYS A 106 11.33 -2.04 35.00
N ILE A 107 10.57 -1.41 35.90
CA ILE A 107 9.21 -0.95 35.60
C ILE A 107 9.27 0.11 34.49
N GLU A 108 10.14 1.11 34.62
CA GLU A 108 10.31 2.15 33.61
C GLU A 108 10.71 1.57 32.23
N SER A 109 11.63 0.60 32.22
CA SER A 109 12.02 -0.10 31.00
C SER A 109 10.86 -0.88 30.36
N LEU A 110 10.05 -1.57 31.16
CA LEU A 110 8.88 -2.32 30.67
C LEU A 110 7.78 -1.39 30.17
N GLU A 111 7.56 -0.24 30.82
CA GLU A 111 6.61 0.78 30.37
C GLU A 111 7.03 1.39 29.03
N ALA A 112 8.32 1.66 28.85
CA ALA A 112 8.86 2.13 27.57
C ALA A 112 8.68 1.08 26.46
N GLN A 113 8.94 -0.20 26.75
CA GLN A 113 8.71 -1.29 25.79
C GLN A 113 7.23 -1.47 25.44
N LEU A 114 6.33 -1.38 26.43
CA LEU A 114 4.89 -1.47 26.22
C LEU A 114 4.40 -0.32 25.32
N LYS A 115 4.88 0.90 25.56
CA LYS A 115 4.54 2.07 24.75
C LYS A 115 5.03 1.95 23.30
N ALA A 116 6.25 1.43 23.11
CA ALA A 116 6.79 1.17 21.77
C ALA A 116 5.97 0.09 21.03
N SER A 117 5.61 -0.99 21.71
CA SER A 117 4.80 -2.08 21.14
C SER A 117 3.38 -1.61 20.79
N ASP A 118 2.73 -0.80 21.64
CA ASP A 118 1.41 -0.23 21.36
C ASP A 118 1.44 0.71 20.14
N SER A 119 2.51 1.50 20.00
CA SER A 119 2.72 2.35 18.81
C SER A 119 2.88 1.52 17.54
N GLN A 120 3.65 0.42 17.58
CA GLN A 120 3.81 -0.49 16.45
C GLN A 120 2.49 -1.17 16.08
N TYR A 121 1.74 -1.66 17.07
CA TYR A 121 0.43 -2.27 16.85
C TYR A 121 -0.55 -1.31 16.18
N LYS A 122 -0.61 -0.05 16.62
CA LYS A 122 -1.46 0.98 15.99
C LYS A 122 -1.08 1.23 14.54
N GLN A 123 0.21 1.30 14.22
CA GLN A 123 0.67 1.47 12.84
C GLN A 123 0.31 0.27 11.96
N GLU A 124 0.55 -0.95 12.44
CA GLU A 124 0.20 -2.17 11.70
C GLU A 124 -1.31 -2.34 11.53
N LYS A 125 -2.11 -1.96 12.53
CA LYS A 125 -3.56 -1.96 12.43
C LYS A 125 -4.07 -1.03 11.32
N VAL A 126 -3.52 0.18 11.23
CA VAL A 126 -3.87 1.12 10.14
C VAL A 126 -3.49 0.54 8.78
N LYS A 127 -2.32 -0.09 8.64
CA LYS A 127 -1.93 -0.76 7.38
C LYS A 127 -2.89 -1.89 7.01
N TYR A 128 -3.27 -2.71 8.00
CA TYR A 128 -4.22 -3.79 7.81
C TYR A 128 -5.60 -3.27 7.38
N ASP A 129 -6.12 -2.25 8.06
CA ASP A 129 -7.43 -1.67 7.76
C ASP A 129 -7.44 -1.05 6.35
N ASN A 130 -6.36 -0.38 5.93
CA ASN A 130 -6.22 0.14 4.57
C ASN A 130 -6.16 -0.99 3.53
N ALA A 131 -5.33 -2.01 3.74
CA ALA A 131 -5.22 -3.15 2.83
C ALA A 131 -6.54 -3.93 2.70
N LYS A 132 -7.30 -4.01 3.79
CA LYS A 132 -8.65 -4.60 3.79
C LYS A 132 -9.63 -3.76 2.98
N ALA A 133 -9.63 -2.43 3.16
CA ALA A 133 -10.49 -1.54 2.37
C ALA A 133 -10.17 -1.62 0.88
N GLU A 134 -8.89 -1.69 0.50
CA GLU A 134 -8.47 -1.93 -0.88
C GLU A 134 -8.98 -3.28 -1.40
N LEU A 135 -8.89 -4.34 -0.60
CA LEU A 135 -9.40 -5.67 -0.97
C LEU A 135 -10.92 -5.66 -1.17
N ASP A 136 -11.67 -5.01 -0.28
CA ASP A 136 -13.12 -4.88 -0.37
C ASP A 136 -13.54 -4.07 -1.61
N GLU A 137 -12.78 -3.01 -1.96
CA GLU A 137 -12.95 -2.26 -3.20
C GLU A 137 -12.66 -3.15 -4.43
N PHE A 138 -11.59 -3.94 -4.40
CA PHE A 138 -11.28 -4.90 -5.46
C PHE A 138 -12.36 -5.95 -5.65
N ASP A 139 -12.91 -6.50 -4.56
CA ASP A 139 -14.00 -7.48 -4.64
C ASP A 139 -15.31 -6.86 -5.15
N LEU A 140 -15.60 -5.62 -4.75
CA LEU A 140 -16.71 -4.84 -5.31
C LEU A 140 -16.51 -4.65 -6.82
N LEU A 141 -15.36 -4.14 -7.25
CA LEU A 141 -15.03 -3.93 -8.67
C LEU A 141 -15.03 -5.24 -9.46
N ARG A 142 -14.62 -6.35 -8.86
CA ARG A 142 -14.64 -7.69 -9.46
C ARG A 142 -16.08 -8.16 -9.70
N SER A 143 -16.92 -8.13 -8.67
CA SER A 143 -18.32 -8.53 -8.77
C SER A 143 -19.10 -7.67 -9.76
N TYR A 144 -18.82 -6.37 -9.77
CA TYR A 144 -19.40 -5.39 -10.67
C TYR A 144 -18.96 -5.61 -12.13
N GLY A 145 -17.66 -5.88 -12.32
CA GLY A 145 -17.09 -6.11 -13.64
C GLY A 145 -17.61 -7.38 -14.32
N ASP A 146 -17.82 -8.45 -13.58
CA ASP A 146 -18.34 -9.70 -14.17
C ASP A 146 -19.79 -9.53 -14.66
N TRP A 147 -20.61 -8.73 -13.96
CA TRP A 147 -21.96 -8.36 -14.41
C TRP A 147 -21.93 -7.53 -15.70
N PHE A 148 -21.07 -6.51 -15.76
CA PHE A 148 -20.95 -5.65 -16.94
C PHE A 148 -20.42 -6.42 -18.17
N ALA A 149 -19.46 -7.33 -17.97
CA ALA A 149 -18.97 -8.22 -19.02
C ALA A 149 -20.06 -9.16 -19.56
N ILE A 150 -20.97 -9.64 -18.70
CA ILE A 150 -22.13 -10.44 -19.11
C ILE A 150 -23.08 -9.61 -20.00
N LEU A 151 -23.35 -8.36 -19.63
CA LEU A 151 -24.17 -7.46 -20.46
C LEU A 151 -23.52 -7.22 -21.81
N ILE A 152 -22.23 -6.86 -21.83
CA ILE A 152 -21.46 -6.63 -23.05
C ILE A 152 -21.49 -7.83 -23.98
N LYS A 153 -21.28 -9.02 -23.45
CA LYS A 153 -21.30 -10.25 -24.25
C LYS A 153 -22.65 -10.46 -24.93
N ARG A 154 -23.77 -10.11 -24.28
CA ARG A 154 -25.11 -10.22 -24.89
C ARG A 154 -25.28 -9.23 -26.05
N ILE A 155 -24.70 -8.04 -25.95
CA ILE A 155 -24.75 -7.00 -26.99
C ILE A 155 -23.91 -7.40 -28.18
N SER A 156 -22.68 -7.83 -27.92
CA SER A 156 -21.73 -8.26 -28.95
C SER A 156 -22.33 -9.35 -29.85
N ASN A 157 -23.26 -10.17 -29.32
CA ASN A 157 -23.97 -11.18 -30.11
C ASN A 157 -25.06 -10.62 -31.04
N VAL A 158 -25.69 -9.48 -30.69
CA VAL A 158 -26.79 -8.88 -31.47
C VAL A 158 -26.33 -7.71 -32.34
N GLU A 159 -25.23 -7.06 -31.97
CA GLU A 159 -24.66 -5.91 -32.66
C GLU A 159 -24.33 -6.14 -34.14
N PRO A 160 -23.78 -7.30 -34.56
CA PRO A 160 -23.54 -7.56 -35.99
C PRO A 160 -24.82 -7.50 -36.84
N ALA A 161 -25.96 -7.90 -36.27
CA ALA A 161 -27.25 -7.81 -36.96
C ALA A 161 -27.68 -6.35 -37.13
N TRP A 162 -27.50 -5.52 -36.10
CA TRP A 162 -27.78 -4.08 -36.16
C TRP A 162 -26.88 -3.35 -37.15
N GLN A 163 -25.57 -3.62 -37.11
CA GLN A 163 -24.60 -3.08 -38.06
C GLN A 163 -24.96 -3.48 -39.50
N SER A 164 -25.40 -4.72 -39.72
CA SER A 164 -25.82 -5.16 -41.05
C SER A 164 -27.10 -4.46 -41.51
N GLU A 165 -28.06 -4.23 -40.62
CA GLU A 165 -29.29 -3.52 -40.96
C GLU A 165 -29.02 -2.05 -41.30
N GLU A 166 -28.22 -1.38 -40.47
CA GLU A 166 -27.77 0.00 -40.65
C GLU A 166 -26.96 0.13 -41.96
N LYS A 167 -26.07 -0.82 -42.24
CA LYS A 167 -25.27 -0.85 -43.48
C LYS A 167 -26.16 -0.91 -44.70
N ASN A 168 -27.21 -1.73 -44.68
CA ASN A 168 -28.16 -1.81 -45.79
C ASN A 168 -28.91 -0.50 -46.01
N LYS A 169 -29.31 0.20 -44.94
CA LYS A 169 -29.94 1.53 -45.03
C LYS A 169 -28.99 2.56 -45.63
N LEU A 170 -27.73 2.58 -45.21
CA LEU A 170 -26.70 3.48 -45.74
C LEU A 170 -26.36 3.20 -47.21
N ILE A 171 -26.26 1.92 -47.61
CA ILE A 171 -26.07 1.55 -49.02
C ILE A 171 -27.20 2.14 -49.88
N LEU A 172 -28.46 2.02 -49.44
CA LEU A 172 -29.59 2.60 -50.17
C LEU A 172 -29.50 4.12 -50.26
N LYS A 173 -29.09 4.79 -49.18
CA LYS A 173 -28.87 6.24 -49.13
C LYS A 173 -27.77 6.69 -50.10
N TYR A 174 -26.61 6.03 -50.09
CA TYR A 174 -25.50 6.36 -51.00
C TYR A 174 -25.79 6.05 -52.46
N ASN A 175 -26.61 5.05 -52.74
CA ASN A 175 -27.14 4.83 -54.09
C ASN A 175 -28.01 6.02 -54.55
N LYS A 176 -28.94 6.49 -53.71
CA LYS A 176 -29.76 7.69 -54.02
C LYS A 176 -28.90 8.94 -54.21
N LEU A 177 -27.85 9.11 -53.42
CA LEU A 177 -26.91 10.21 -53.57
C LEU A 177 -26.17 10.16 -54.92
N ASN A 178 -25.69 8.98 -55.31
CA ASN A 178 -25.07 8.78 -56.62
C ASN A 178 -26.04 9.07 -57.76
N ASP A 179 -27.30 8.65 -57.65
CA ASP A 179 -28.34 8.94 -58.65
C ASP A 179 -28.61 10.45 -58.76
N ALA A 180 -28.69 11.15 -57.62
CA ALA A 180 -28.88 12.60 -57.58
C ALA A 180 -27.67 13.34 -58.18
N LYS A 181 -26.44 13.00 -57.79
CA LYS A 181 -25.21 13.57 -58.36
C LYS A 181 -25.12 13.34 -59.86
N LYS A 182 -25.52 12.15 -60.33
CA LYS A 182 -25.53 11.80 -61.74
C LYS A 182 -26.51 12.66 -62.54
N GLU A 183 -27.73 12.85 -62.05
CA GLU A 183 -28.71 13.71 -62.74
C GLU A 183 -28.32 15.19 -62.66
N GLN A 184 -27.76 15.66 -61.55
CA GLN A 184 -27.22 17.03 -61.44
C GLN A 184 -26.11 17.27 -62.47
N ALA A 185 -25.10 16.41 -62.52
CA ALA A 185 -23.97 16.54 -63.47
C ALA A 185 -24.45 16.52 -64.94
N LYS A 186 -25.49 15.73 -65.23
CA LYS A 186 -26.12 15.67 -66.55
C LYS A 186 -26.86 16.97 -66.89
N GLU A 187 -27.62 17.55 -65.96
CA GLU A 187 -28.30 18.84 -66.18
C GLU A 187 -27.29 19.99 -66.31
N GLU A 188 -26.24 20.02 -65.49
CA GLU A 188 -25.13 20.98 -65.60
C GLU A 188 -24.44 20.86 -66.98
N LYS A 189 -24.18 19.63 -67.45
CA LYS A 189 -23.59 19.44 -68.77
C LYS A 189 -24.52 19.82 -69.90
N LYS A 190 -25.83 19.56 -69.78
CA LYS A 190 -26.83 20.04 -70.74
C LYS A 190 -26.86 21.57 -70.79
N ALA A 191 -26.82 22.23 -69.63
CA ALA A 191 -26.79 23.69 -69.54
C ALA A 191 -25.50 24.27 -70.16
N GLU A 192 -24.34 23.66 -69.89
CA GLU A 192 -23.05 24.05 -70.47
C GLU A 192 -23.06 23.93 -72.01
N MET A 193 -23.58 22.82 -72.55
CA MET A 193 -23.66 22.60 -73.99
C MET A 193 -24.68 23.55 -74.65
N ALA A 194 -25.82 23.80 -74.00
CA ALA A 194 -26.81 24.78 -74.46
C ALA A 194 -26.23 26.20 -74.50
N ALA A 195 -25.44 26.60 -73.49
CA ALA A 195 -24.74 27.89 -73.46
C ALA A 195 -23.70 28.02 -74.59
N LYS A 196 -23.11 26.90 -75.03
CA LYS A 196 -22.19 26.83 -76.19
C LYS A 196 -22.90 26.72 -77.54
N GLY A 197 -24.24 26.63 -77.57
CA GLY A 197 -25.03 26.43 -78.79
C GLY A 197 -24.93 25.02 -79.37
N GLU A 198 -24.42 24.05 -78.61
CA GLU A 198 -24.24 22.66 -79.04
C GLU A 198 -25.32 21.74 -78.46
N LYS A 199 -25.66 20.67 -79.20
CA LYS A 199 -26.54 19.62 -78.68
C LYS A 199 -25.76 18.69 -77.74
N PHE A 200 -26.33 18.44 -76.56
CA PHE A 200 -25.80 17.47 -75.61
C PHE A 200 -25.69 16.07 -76.25
N LYS A 201 -24.49 15.48 -76.24
CA LYS A 201 -24.17 14.20 -76.89
C LYS A 201 -24.31 12.99 -75.97
N GLY A 202 -24.64 13.18 -74.69
CA GLY A 202 -24.81 12.09 -73.72
C GLY A 202 -23.59 11.81 -72.85
N ASP A 203 -22.40 12.31 -73.23
CA ASP A 203 -21.18 12.11 -72.47
C ASP A 203 -21.09 13.11 -71.30
N PHE A 204 -21.01 12.58 -70.08
CA PHE A 204 -20.71 13.35 -68.87
C PHE A 204 -20.03 12.44 -67.84
N THR A 205 -19.26 13.06 -66.97
CA THR A 205 -18.63 12.40 -65.83
C THR A 205 -19.26 12.93 -64.55
N TYR A 206 -19.38 12.08 -63.55
CA TYR A 206 -19.78 12.47 -62.20
C TYR A 206 -18.91 11.70 -61.22
N GLU A 207 -18.67 12.31 -60.06
CA GLU A 207 -17.97 11.66 -58.98
C GLU A 207 -18.91 10.62 -58.34
N LYS A 208 -18.57 9.34 -58.54
CA LYS A 208 -19.32 8.23 -57.96
C LYS A 208 -18.66 7.82 -56.64
N VAL A 209 -19.44 7.81 -55.57
CA VAL A 209 -19.01 7.19 -54.31
C VAL A 209 -19.25 5.69 -54.34
N ASP A 210 -18.41 4.90 -53.67
CA ASP A 210 -18.67 3.48 -53.45
C ASP A 210 -19.63 3.31 -52.25
N PRO A 211 -20.90 2.96 -52.48
CA PRO A 211 -21.92 2.86 -51.43
C PRO A 211 -21.57 1.78 -50.39
N SER A 212 -20.98 0.67 -50.84
CA SER A 212 -20.67 -0.46 -49.97
C SER A 212 -19.47 -0.14 -49.09
N ASN A 213 -18.45 0.51 -49.66
CA ASN A 213 -17.27 0.91 -48.91
C ASN A 213 -17.61 1.97 -47.85
N LEU A 214 -18.32 3.04 -48.22
CA LEU A 214 -18.73 4.09 -47.27
C LEU A 214 -19.64 3.55 -46.18
N ALA A 215 -20.67 2.77 -46.53
CA ALA A 215 -21.54 2.18 -45.54
C ALA A 215 -20.78 1.23 -44.60
N THR A 216 -19.79 0.47 -45.12
CA THR A 216 -18.95 -0.37 -44.27
C THR A 216 -18.13 0.47 -43.30
N ILE A 217 -17.49 1.55 -43.77
CA ILE A 217 -16.72 2.45 -42.92
C ILE A 217 -17.59 3.04 -41.80
N GLU A 218 -18.85 3.37 -42.09
CA GLU A 218 -19.77 3.98 -41.13
C GLU A 218 -20.42 3.00 -40.16
N THR A 219 -20.57 1.72 -40.52
CA THR A 219 -21.19 0.72 -39.63
C THR A 219 -20.20 -0.20 -38.92
N HIS A 220 -18.91 -0.15 -39.26
CA HIS A 220 -17.92 -1.09 -38.74
C HIS A 220 -17.53 -0.85 -37.26
N TRP A 221 -18.06 0.19 -36.65
CA TRP A 221 -17.79 0.52 -35.25
C TRP A 221 -18.54 -0.43 -34.33
N SER A 222 -17.87 -1.34 -33.65
CA SER A 222 -18.48 -2.05 -32.53
C SER A 222 -18.48 -1.16 -31.29
N ALA A 223 -19.64 -1.00 -30.65
CA ALA A 223 -19.81 -0.25 -29.42
C ALA A 223 -19.33 -1.02 -28.19
N MET A 224 -19.26 -2.36 -28.27
CA MET A 224 -18.93 -3.21 -27.11
C MET A 224 -18.03 -4.38 -27.56
N TYR A 225 -16.71 -4.17 -27.62
CA TYR A 225 -15.77 -5.23 -28.02
C TYR A 225 -15.10 -5.91 -26.83
N GLY A 226 -15.41 -7.19 -26.60
CA GLY A 226 -14.62 -8.09 -25.76
C GLY A 226 -14.57 -7.75 -24.27
N ARG A 227 -13.55 -8.27 -23.58
CA ARG A 227 -13.27 -7.99 -22.15
C ARG A 227 -12.49 -6.68 -21.96
N GLU A 228 -11.95 -6.13 -23.04
CA GLU A 228 -10.99 -5.01 -23.09
C GLU A 228 -11.72 -3.69 -23.34
N ASN A 229 -12.50 -3.26 -22.34
CA ASN A 229 -13.42 -2.13 -22.47
C ASN A 229 -12.78 -0.74 -22.19
N THR A 230 -11.46 -0.61 -22.25
CA THR A 230 -10.80 0.71 -22.18
C THR A 230 -11.16 1.56 -23.40
N GLU A 231 -11.27 0.95 -24.59
CA GLU A 231 -11.67 1.68 -25.81
C GLU A 231 -13.10 2.23 -25.77
N ILE A 232 -14.00 1.65 -24.96
CA ILE A 232 -15.40 2.09 -24.88
C ILE A 232 -15.49 3.43 -24.15
N ASP A 233 -14.78 3.57 -23.02
CA ASP A 233 -14.72 4.82 -22.26
C ASP A 233 -14.11 5.94 -23.12
N GLU A 234 -12.98 5.67 -23.78
CA GLU A 234 -12.32 6.63 -24.67
C GLU A 234 -13.24 7.14 -25.79
N ARG A 235 -14.03 6.24 -26.40
CA ARG A 235 -14.98 6.61 -27.46
C ARG A 235 -16.17 7.40 -26.93
N VAL A 236 -16.68 7.03 -25.75
CA VAL A 236 -17.76 7.76 -25.07
C VAL A 236 -17.30 9.18 -24.73
N GLU A 237 -16.09 9.33 -24.17
CA GLU A 237 -15.55 10.65 -23.85
C GLU A 237 -15.29 11.49 -25.11
N ALA A 238 -14.78 10.90 -26.20
CA ALA A 238 -14.62 11.59 -27.47
C ALA A 238 -15.97 12.11 -28.05
N GLU A 239 -17.05 11.34 -27.96
CA GLU A 239 -18.38 11.81 -28.37
C GLU A 239 -18.91 12.91 -27.43
N LYS A 240 -18.69 12.79 -26.11
CA LYS A 240 -19.06 13.85 -25.15
C LYS A 240 -18.34 15.16 -25.42
N GLU A 241 -17.04 15.12 -25.75
CA GLU A 241 -16.27 16.30 -26.11
C GLU A 241 -16.84 16.98 -27.37
N LYS A 242 -17.22 16.20 -28.39
CA LYS A 242 -17.88 16.73 -29.60
C LYS A 242 -19.21 17.40 -29.26
N ILE A 243 -20.02 16.80 -28.40
CA ILE A 243 -21.30 17.39 -27.94
C ILE A 243 -21.05 18.69 -27.15
N ALA A 244 -20.05 18.70 -26.26
CA ALA A 244 -19.70 19.89 -25.49
C ALA A 244 -19.24 21.03 -26.40
N ALA A 245 -18.39 20.74 -27.39
CA ALA A 245 -17.95 21.71 -28.39
C ALA A 245 -19.12 22.26 -29.22
N TRP A 246 -20.04 21.39 -29.64
CA TRP A 246 -21.25 21.79 -30.37
C TRP A 246 -22.19 22.68 -29.54
N ARG A 247 -22.42 22.33 -28.27
CA ARG A 247 -23.19 23.17 -27.32
C ARG A 247 -22.53 24.54 -27.13
N ALA A 248 -21.20 24.57 -26.99
CA ALA A 248 -20.44 25.83 -26.87
C ALA A 248 -20.51 26.69 -28.16
N GLY A 249 -20.65 26.05 -29.33
CA GLY A 249 -20.83 26.71 -30.63
C GLY A 249 -22.24 27.22 -30.92
N GLY A 250 -23.20 27.06 -29.99
CA GLY A 250 -24.57 27.55 -30.13
C GLY A 250 -25.62 26.46 -30.37
N GLY A 251 -25.24 25.19 -30.50
CA GLY A 251 -26.17 24.07 -30.44
C GLY A 251 -27.17 23.96 -31.61
N GLY A 252 -26.76 24.34 -32.83
CA GLY A 252 -27.63 24.26 -34.00
C GLY A 252 -27.87 22.81 -34.47
N GLU A 253 -29.12 22.45 -34.77
CA GLU A 253 -29.51 21.10 -35.22
C GLU A 253 -28.73 20.62 -36.46
N GLU A 254 -28.50 21.51 -37.42
CA GLU A 254 -27.75 21.23 -38.66
C GLU A 254 -26.28 20.80 -38.38
N ASP A 255 -25.71 21.34 -37.30
CA ASP A 255 -24.31 21.14 -36.91
C ASP A 255 -24.14 20.10 -35.80
N ALA A 256 -25.22 19.43 -35.41
CA ALA A 256 -25.21 18.40 -34.37
C ALA A 256 -24.19 17.28 -34.69
N PRO A 257 -23.35 16.86 -33.73
CA PRO A 257 -22.39 15.79 -33.96
C PRO A 257 -23.09 14.43 -34.08
N ALA A 258 -22.50 13.52 -34.84
CA ALA A 258 -22.91 12.13 -34.84
C ALA A 258 -22.48 11.44 -33.54
N THR A 259 -23.38 10.63 -32.96
CA THR A 259 -23.16 9.96 -31.66
C THR A 259 -23.45 8.45 -31.71
N PRO A 260 -22.90 7.70 -32.68
CA PRO A 260 -23.20 6.28 -32.84
C PRO A 260 -22.90 5.42 -31.59
N PHE A 261 -21.89 5.75 -30.79
CA PHE A 261 -21.58 4.99 -29.57
C PHE A 261 -22.62 5.25 -28.49
N LEU A 262 -22.91 6.51 -28.18
CA LEU A 262 -23.94 6.89 -27.19
C LEU A 262 -25.34 6.43 -27.61
N ASP A 263 -25.66 6.40 -28.91
CA ASP A 263 -26.95 5.94 -29.42
C ASP A 263 -27.10 4.41 -29.22
N ARG A 264 -26.04 3.63 -29.47
CA ARG A 264 -26.04 2.18 -29.20
C ARG A 264 -26.08 1.86 -27.70
N ILE A 265 -25.41 2.67 -26.88
CA ILE A 265 -25.53 2.61 -25.42
C ILE A 265 -26.98 2.91 -24.99
N GLN A 266 -27.66 3.88 -25.61
CA GLN A 266 -29.07 4.16 -25.33
C GLN A 266 -29.99 2.98 -25.69
N ILE A 267 -29.76 2.37 -26.85
CA ILE A 267 -30.49 1.14 -27.25
C ILE A 267 -30.29 0.05 -26.20
N LEU A 268 -29.07 -0.10 -25.68
CA LEU A 268 -28.81 -1.04 -24.60
C LEU A 268 -29.67 -0.76 -23.37
N CYS A 269 -29.59 0.48 -22.90
CA CYS A 269 -30.29 0.98 -21.74
C CYS A 269 -31.79 0.65 -21.84
N ASN A 270 -32.37 0.89 -23.01
CA ASN A 270 -33.77 0.58 -23.30
C ASN A 270 -34.09 -0.92 -23.24
N ILE A 271 -33.23 -1.79 -23.78
CA ILE A 271 -33.44 -3.25 -23.78
C ILE A 271 -33.41 -3.83 -22.36
N TYR A 272 -32.48 -3.36 -21.54
CA TYR A 272 -32.24 -3.92 -20.20
C TYR A 272 -32.91 -3.14 -19.08
N GLY A 273 -33.65 -2.07 -19.40
CA GLY A 273 -34.32 -1.23 -18.40
C GLY A 273 -33.33 -0.53 -17.46
N ILE A 274 -32.17 -0.14 -17.98
CA ILE A 274 -31.14 0.58 -17.23
C ILE A 274 -31.14 2.04 -17.69
N GLU A 275 -31.06 3.00 -16.78
CA GLU A 275 -30.90 4.41 -17.13
C GLU A 275 -29.49 4.67 -17.72
N ARG A 276 -29.39 5.37 -18.85
CA ARG A 276 -28.10 5.68 -19.50
C ARG A 276 -27.16 6.44 -18.58
N GLN A 277 -27.69 7.36 -17.78
CA GLN A 277 -26.95 8.10 -16.76
C GLN A 277 -26.29 7.21 -15.70
N ARG A 278 -26.83 6.01 -15.44
CA ARG A 278 -26.18 5.01 -14.55
C ARG A 278 -25.13 4.21 -15.28
N LEU A 279 -25.37 3.88 -16.55
CA LEU A 279 -24.49 3.01 -17.34
C LEU A 279 -23.18 3.70 -17.74
N LEU A 280 -23.20 5.00 -18.08
CA LEU A 280 -22.00 5.72 -18.51
C LEU A 280 -20.91 5.77 -17.44
N PRO A 281 -21.19 6.08 -16.16
CA PRO A 281 -20.19 5.93 -15.09
C PRO A 281 -19.67 4.50 -14.94
N TRP A 282 -20.52 3.49 -15.16
CA TRP A 282 -20.14 2.08 -15.06
C TRP A 282 -19.15 1.65 -16.14
N ILE A 283 -19.27 2.21 -17.35
CA ILE A 283 -18.30 2.01 -18.43
C ILE A 283 -16.91 2.49 -17.98
N LYS A 284 -16.83 3.69 -17.43
CA LYS A 284 -15.58 4.28 -16.91
C LYS A 284 -14.95 3.45 -15.80
N GLU A 285 -15.75 3.09 -14.79
CA GLU A 285 -15.26 2.28 -13.66
C GLU A 285 -14.86 0.87 -14.10
N TYR A 286 -15.55 0.29 -15.08
CA TYR A 286 -15.11 -0.96 -15.69
C TYR A 286 -13.79 -0.78 -16.44
N GLY A 287 -13.62 0.28 -17.24
CA GLY A 287 -12.37 0.58 -17.95
C GLY A 287 -11.18 0.67 -16.99
N LYS A 288 -11.36 1.38 -15.87
CA LYS A 288 -10.39 1.42 -14.76
C LYS A 288 -10.14 0.05 -14.13
N ARG A 289 -11.18 -0.73 -13.82
CA ARG A 289 -11.00 -2.11 -13.32
C ARG A 289 -10.18 -2.93 -14.32
N ASN A 290 -10.51 -2.85 -15.61
CA ASN A 290 -9.81 -3.63 -16.62
C ASN A 290 -8.33 -3.23 -16.68
N SER A 291 -8.00 -1.94 -16.64
CA SER A 291 -6.60 -1.49 -16.60
C SER A 291 -5.86 -1.88 -15.31
N ILE A 292 -6.55 -1.90 -14.17
CA ILE A 292 -5.96 -2.26 -12.87
C ILE A 292 -5.81 -3.79 -12.71
N CYS A 293 -6.90 -4.54 -12.91
CA CYS A 293 -6.96 -5.99 -12.70
C CYS A 293 -6.35 -6.78 -13.86
N HIS A 294 -6.35 -6.21 -15.06
CA HIS A 294 -5.80 -6.79 -16.27
C HIS A 294 -4.81 -5.83 -16.89
N ARG A 295 -3.81 -5.33 -16.13
CA ARG A 295 -2.63 -4.68 -16.74
C ARG A 295 -2.18 -5.57 -17.88
N GLN A 296 -2.56 -5.22 -19.09
CA GLN A 296 -2.34 -6.10 -20.21
C GLN A 296 -0.82 -6.20 -20.33
N PRO A 297 -0.29 -7.40 -20.62
CA PRO A 297 1.08 -7.45 -21.08
C PRO A 297 1.20 -6.44 -22.24
N PRO A 298 2.34 -5.73 -22.35
CA PRO A 298 2.53 -4.75 -23.41
C PRO A 298 2.00 -5.28 -24.75
N VAL A 299 1.13 -4.51 -25.40
CA VAL A 299 0.57 -4.85 -26.72
C VAL A 299 1.29 -4.04 -27.79
N VAL A 300 1.60 -4.66 -28.93
CA VAL A 300 2.42 -4.03 -29.99
C VAL A 300 1.78 -2.74 -30.51
N GLU A 301 0.45 -2.72 -30.52
CA GLU A 301 -0.38 -1.65 -31.01
C GLU A 301 -0.13 -0.29 -30.31
N ASP A 302 0.29 -0.31 -29.04
CA ASP A 302 0.57 0.89 -28.21
C ASP A 302 1.93 1.52 -28.51
N TYR A 303 2.80 0.80 -29.21
CA TYR A 303 4.18 1.22 -29.51
C TYR A 303 4.33 1.60 -30.97
N TRP A 304 3.22 1.95 -31.64
CA TRP A 304 3.26 2.48 -32.99
C TRP A 304 3.89 3.87 -32.98
N LYS A 305 4.93 4.07 -33.80
CA LYS A 305 5.66 5.33 -33.93
C LYS A 305 4.70 6.47 -34.25
N VAL A 306 4.89 7.58 -33.56
CA VAL A 306 4.17 8.82 -33.80
C VAL A 306 5.12 9.91 -34.30
N THR A 307 4.60 10.82 -35.10
CA THR A 307 5.30 11.99 -35.63
C THR A 307 4.41 13.22 -35.50
N GLN A 308 4.96 14.42 -35.67
CA GLN A 308 4.16 15.65 -35.72
C GLN A 308 3.80 15.97 -37.17
N ASN A 309 2.52 16.24 -37.43
CA ASN A 309 2.08 16.77 -38.72
C ASN A 309 2.43 18.27 -38.85
N SER A 310 2.14 18.87 -40.01
CA SER A 310 2.38 20.29 -40.29
C SER A 310 1.63 21.26 -39.37
N GLU A 311 0.62 20.79 -38.62
CA GLU A 311 -0.15 21.55 -37.63
C GLU A 311 0.39 21.37 -36.20
N GLY A 312 1.47 20.60 -36.02
CA GLY A 312 2.04 20.28 -34.70
C GLY A 312 1.29 19.20 -33.92
N LYS A 313 0.29 18.54 -34.52
CA LYS A 313 -0.45 17.43 -33.90
C LYS A 313 0.31 16.12 -34.04
N THR A 314 0.32 15.33 -32.96
CA THR A 314 0.87 13.97 -32.95
C THR A 314 -0.02 13.05 -33.77
N VAL A 315 0.56 12.41 -34.79
CA VAL A 315 -0.10 11.45 -35.68
C VAL A 315 0.73 10.19 -35.83
N HIS A 316 0.10 9.05 -36.09
CA HIS A 316 0.82 7.79 -36.32
C HIS A 316 1.59 7.80 -37.66
N VAL A 317 2.77 7.18 -37.68
CA VAL A 317 3.56 7.02 -38.91
C VAL A 317 2.84 6.08 -39.87
N VAL A 318 2.58 6.54 -41.10
CA VAL A 318 1.93 5.78 -42.16
C VAL A 318 2.99 5.03 -42.96
N LEU A 319 2.86 3.71 -43.06
CA LEU A 319 3.79 2.83 -43.79
C LEU A 319 3.04 1.95 -44.78
N LYS A 320 3.75 1.35 -45.73
CA LYS A 320 3.16 0.30 -46.58
C LYS A 320 3.08 -1.01 -45.81
N ASP A 321 2.07 -1.83 -46.12
CA ASP A 321 1.84 -3.16 -45.52
C ASP A 321 3.09 -4.06 -45.52
N GLU A 322 3.95 -3.93 -46.53
CA GLU A 322 5.17 -4.73 -46.70
C GLU A 322 6.34 -4.32 -45.78
N HIS A 323 6.21 -3.19 -45.08
CA HIS A 323 7.18 -2.66 -44.11
C HIS A 323 6.51 -2.33 -42.76
N ALA A 324 5.35 -2.95 -42.48
CA ALA A 324 4.54 -2.62 -41.30
C ALA A 324 5.31 -2.75 -39.98
N GLU A 325 6.25 -3.69 -39.89
CA GLU A 325 7.09 -3.88 -38.71
C GLU A 325 7.99 -2.68 -38.38
N GLU A 326 8.33 -1.84 -39.36
CA GLU A 326 9.16 -0.65 -39.15
C GLU A 326 8.40 0.46 -38.42
N GLY A 327 7.08 0.36 -38.38
CA GLY A 327 6.16 1.30 -37.73
C GLY A 327 6.10 1.15 -36.21
N ILE A 328 6.70 0.09 -35.66
CA ILE A 328 6.72 -0.18 -34.22
C ILE A 328 8.05 0.24 -33.61
N GLU A 329 8.00 0.86 -32.44
CA GLU A 329 9.15 1.04 -31.56
C GLU A 329 9.44 -0.22 -30.77
N TRP A 330 10.05 -1.21 -31.42
CA TRP A 330 10.34 -2.49 -30.79
C TRP A 330 11.23 -2.34 -29.55
N SER A 331 12.24 -1.47 -29.53
CA SER A 331 13.04 -1.25 -28.31
C SER A 331 12.17 -0.82 -27.11
N THR A 332 11.24 0.11 -27.32
CA THR A 332 10.35 0.61 -26.28
C THR A 332 9.36 -0.48 -25.82
N PHE A 333 8.85 -1.27 -26.76
CA PHE A 333 8.01 -2.44 -26.47
C PHE A 333 8.76 -3.46 -25.59
N TRP A 334 10.04 -3.69 -25.87
CA TRP A 334 10.93 -4.54 -25.08
C TRP A 334 11.15 -4.05 -23.65
N ASP A 335 11.41 -2.75 -23.50
CA ASP A 335 11.67 -2.13 -22.21
C ASP A 335 10.43 -2.20 -21.31
N ALA A 336 9.24 -2.17 -21.90
CA ALA A 336 7.99 -2.37 -21.17
C ALA A 336 7.92 -3.76 -20.52
N PHE A 337 8.28 -4.83 -21.23
CA PHE A 337 8.34 -6.17 -20.63
C PHE A 337 9.38 -6.26 -19.51
N HIS A 338 10.53 -5.62 -19.66
CA HIS A 338 11.54 -5.56 -18.60
C HIS A 338 11.00 -4.84 -17.36
N SER A 339 10.32 -3.72 -17.55
CA SER A 339 9.68 -2.95 -16.49
C SER A 339 8.63 -3.79 -15.73
N PHE A 340 7.81 -4.57 -16.45
CA PHE A 340 6.84 -5.48 -15.84
C PHE A 340 7.52 -6.57 -14.99
N ARG A 341 8.60 -7.17 -15.49
CA ARG A 341 9.38 -8.16 -14.71
C ARG A 341 9.95 -7.54 -13.43
N GLN A 342 10.46 -6.32 -13.53
CA GLN A 342 11.01 -5.58 -12.39
C GLN A 342 9.94 -5.23 -11.35
N ASP A 343 8.73 -4.86 -11.78
CA ASP A 343 7.59 -4.63 -10.87
C ASP A 343 7.24 -5.91 -10.11
N ILE A 344 7.10 -7.05 -10.79
CA ILE A 344 6.85 -8.35 -10.16
C ILE A 344 7.96 -8.70 -9.17
N GLN A 345 9.24 -8.48 -9.53
CA GLN A 345 10.36 -8.72 -8.63
C GLN A 345 10.34 -7.81 -7.40
N THR A 346 9.87 -6.56 -7.55
CA THR A 346 9.73 -5.60 -6.46
C THR A 346 8.63 -6.05 -5.49
N ARG A 347 7.48 -6.48 -6.00
CA ARG A 347 6.36 -7.01 -5.18
C ARG A 347 6.77 -8.25 -4.38
N TYR A 348 7.56 -9.14 -4.99
CA TYR A 348 8.12 -10.30 -4.29
C TYR A 348 9.09 -9.88 -3.18
N THR A 349 10.03 -8.98 -3.49
CA THR A 349 10.99 -8.45 -2.50
C THR A 349 10.28 -7.76 -1.33
N ALA A 350 9.13 -7.12 -1.59
CA ALA A 350 8.28 -6.48 -0.59
C ALA A 350 7.38 -7.47 0.18
N GLY A 351 7.41 -8.76 -0.12
CA GLY A 351 6.58 -9.78 0.54
C GLY A 351 5.10 -9.76 0.15
N GLN A 352 4.72 -9.02 -0.91
CA GLN A 352 3.33 -8.91 -1.36
C GLN A 352 2.86 -10.13 -2.14
N ILE A 353 3.80 -10.88 -2.74
CA ILE A 353 3.54 -12.14 -3.46
C ILE A 353 4.58 -13.18 -3.06
N ASP A 354 4.19 -14.45 -3.04
CA ASP A 354 5.09 -15.57 -2.79
C ASP A 354 5.97 -15.92 -4.01
N ILE A 355 6.95 -16.81 -3.80
CA ILE A 355 7.92 -17.20 -4.83
C ILE A 355 7.28 -17.98 -5.98
N GLU A 356 6.24 -18.77 -5.71
CA GLU A 356 5.55 -19.57 -6.72
C GLU A 356 4.79 -18.66 -7.69
N ARG A 357 4.02 -17.71 -7.15
CA ARG A 357 3.32 -16.67 -7.93
C ARG A 357 4.29 -15.80 -8.71
N ARG A 358 5.38 -15.37 -8.08
CA ARG A 358 6.44 -14.60 -8.76
C ARG A 358 6.97 -15.37 -9.97
N ASN A 359 7.31 -16.65 -9.80
CA ASN A 359 7.86 -17.46 -10.89
C ASN A 359 6.84 -17.66 -12.02
N LEU A 360 5.58 -17.94 -11.69
CA LEU A 360 4.51 -18.08 -12.68
C LEU A 360 4.31 -16.80 -13.50
N TYR A 361 4.30 -15.63 -12.86
CA TYR A 361 4.18 -14.36 -13.56
C TYR A 361 5.36 -14.09 -14.49
N ILE A 362 6.59 -14.35 -14.04
CA ILE A 362 7.79 -14.16 -14.87
C ILE A 362 7.81 -15.13 -16.05
N GLU A 363 7.43 -16.39 -15.83
CA GLU A 363 7.29 -17.39 -16.90
C GLU A 363 6.24 -16.96 -17.93
N THR A 364 5.05 -16.56 -17.48
CA THR A 364 3.96 -16.06 -18.34
C THR A 364 4.43 -14.85 -19.17
N ILE A 365 5.13 -13.90 -18.55
CA ILE A 365 5.69 -12.73 -19.24
C ILE A 365 6.70 -13.17 -20.32
N ASN A 366 7.56 -14.14 -20.01
CA ASN A 366 8.55 -14.65 -20.96
C ASN A 366 7.91 -15.37 -22.14
N GLU A 367 6.91 -16.22 -21.88
CA GLU A 367 6.15 -16.93 -22.92
C GLU A 367 5.42 -15.96 -23.83
N TYR A 368 4.74 -14.95 -23.25
CA TYR A 368 4.03 -13.96 -24.04
C TYR A 368 4.98 -13.15 -24.92
N TYR A 369 6.11 -12.70 -24.36
CA TYR A 369 7.15 -12.01 -25.12
C TYR A 369 7.77 -12.88 -26.23
N ALA A 370 7.93 -14.20 -26.00
CA ALA A 370 8.43 -15.14 -26.99
C ALA A 370 7.49 -15.29 -28.22
N LEU A 371 6.22 -14.88 -28.10
CA LEU A 371 5.33 -14.77 -29.27
C LEU A 371 5.82 -13.70 -30.24
N TYR A 372 6.51 -12.66 -29.78
CA TYR A 372 6.94 -11.54 -30.60
C TYR A 372 8.40 -11.62 -31.03
N SER A 373 9.24 -12.31 -30.27
CA SER A 373 10.66 -12.45 -30.58
C SER A 373 11.24 -13.80 -30.26
N LYS A 374 12.14 -14.26 -31.14
CA LYS A 374 12.87 -15.52 -30.97
C LYS A 374 14.20 -15.33 -30.24
N ALA A 375 14.84 -14.18 -30.43
CA ALA A 375 16.17 -13.86 -29.92
C ALA A 375 16.45 -12.36 -30.16
N ASN A 376 17.62 -11.89 -29.69
CA ASN A 376 18.16 -10.62 -30.13
C ASN A 376 19.29 -10.87 -31.15
N ASP A 377 19.44 -9.96 -32.10
CA ASP A 377 20.56 -9.92 -33.03
C ASP A 377 21.83 -9.38 -32.35
N GLU A 378 22.92 -9.31 -33.10
CA GLU A 378 24.23 -8.85 -32.60
C GLU A 378 24.23 -7.38 -32.14
N ALA A 379 23.28 -6.57 -32.63
CA ALA A 379 23.11 -5.18 -32.22
C ALA A 379 22.20 -5.03 -31.00
N GLY A 380 21.69 -6.15 -30.45
CA GLY A 380 20.74 -6.15 -29.35
C GLY A 380 19.30 -5.84 -29.78
N ASN A 381 19.06 -5.69 -31.09
CA ASN A 381 17.71 -5.53 -31.62
C ASN A 381 17.02 -6.88 -31.68
N PRO A 382 15.70 -6.88 -31.64
CA PRO A 382 15.01 -8.14 -31.62
C PRO A 382 14.76 -8.80 -32.97
N ILE A 383 14.92 -10.12 -32.98
CA ILE A 383 14.58 -10.96 -34.12
C ILE A 383 13.09 -11.31 -34.03
N LEU A 384 12.29 -10.52 -34.74
CA LEU A 384 10.83 -10.62 -34.77
C LEU A 384 10.33 -11.99 -35.27
N THR A 385 9.30 -12.51 -34.63
CA THR A 385 8.57 -13.69 -35.12
C THR A 385 7.64 -13.31 -36.28
N GLN A 386 7.09 -14.32 -36.97
CA GLN A 386 6.04 -14.08 -37.95
C GLN A 386 4.76 -13.52 -37.30
N TYR A 387 4.48 -13.91 -36.05
CA TYR A 387 3.34 -13.39 -35.29
C TYR A 387 3.47 -11.88 -35.07
N ALA A 388 4.65 -11.40 -34.66
CA ALA A 388 4.93 -9.97 -34.52
C ALA A 388 4.72 -9.20 -35.84
N LYS A 389 5.23 -9.74 -36.96
CA LYS A 389 5.05 -9.13 -38.28
C LYS A 389 3.58 -9.04 -38.69
N ASN A 390 2.82 -10.11 -38.46
CA ASN A 390 1.39 -10.12 -38.75
C ASN A 390 0.63 -9.09 -37.89
N LYS A 391 0.94 -9.00 -36.60
CA LYS A 391 0.36 -8.01 -35.70
C LYS A 391 0.66 -6.57 -36.12
N ALA A 392 1.91 -6.28 -36.47
CA ALA A 392 2.29 -4.99 -37.01
C ALA A 392 1.53 -4.68 -38.32
N LYS A 393 1.36 -5.67 -39.20
CA LYS A 393 0.56 -5.53 -40.42
C LYS A 393 -0.91 -5.23 -40.15
N ASP A 394 -1.54 -5.94 -39.24
CA ASP A 394 -2.93 -5.69 -38.84
C ASP A 394 -3.10 -4.26 -38.31
N LYS A 395 -2.17 -3.80 -37.47
CA LYS A 395 -2.16 -2.41 -36.98
C LYS A 395 -1.90 -1.40 -38.09
N CYS A 396 -0.96 -1.66 -38.99
CA CYS A 396 -0.66 -0.82 -40.14
C CYS A 396 -1.90 -0.64 -41.02
N GLN A 397 -2.66 -1.71 -41.27
CA GLN A 397 -3.92 -1.65 -42.01
C GLN A 397 -5.01 -0.85 -41.27
N LEU A 398 -5.02 -0.86 -39.93
CA LEU A 398 -5.91 0.00 -39.16
C LEU A 398 -5.50 1.48 -39.27
N VAL A 399 -4.21 1.78 -39.10
CA VAL A 399 -3.66 3.15 -39.22
C VAL A 399 -3.82 3.72 -40.63
N ASN A 400 -3.59 2.90 -41.65
CA ASN A 400 -3.71 3.28 -43.06
C ASN A 400 -5.16 3.31 -43.55
N GLY A 401 -6.03 2.48 -42.95
CA GLY A 401 -7.33 2.13 -43.51
C GLY A 401 -8.52 2.72 -42.77
N LYS A 402 -8.37 3.27 -41.55
CA LYS A 402 -9.53 3.73 -40.77
C LYS A 402 -9.25 5.01 -39.98
N PRO A 403 -10.17 5.99 -40.00
CA PRO A 403 -10.10 7.10 -39.06
C PRO A 403 -10.23 6.54 -37.63
N THR A 404 -9.32 6.87 -36.72
CA THR A 404 -9.50 6.59 -35.28
C THR A 404 -10.68 7.36 -34.68
N GLU A 405 -11.17 8.36 -35.40
CA GLU A 405 -12.28 9.21 -35.00
C GLU A 405 -13.62 8.67 -35.49
N PRO A 406 -14.71 8.79 -34.70
CA PRO A 406 -16.06 8.49 -35.15
C PRO A 406 -16.35 9.26 -36.44
N PRO A 407 -17.02 8.63 -37.44
CA PRO A 407 -17.26 9.25 -38.73
C PRO A 407 -18.02 10.57 -38.56
N GLU A 408 -17.51 11.65 -39.18
CA GLU A 408 -18.15 12.98 -39.16
C GLU A 408 -19.58 12.95 -39.71
N ASN A 409 -19.91 11.96 -40.54
CA ASN A 409 -21.16 11.87 -41.31
C ASN A 409 -22.07 10.67 -40.93
N ALA A 410 -21.87 10.02 -39.78
CA ALA A 410 -22.91 9.11 -39.28
C ALA A 410 -24.24 9.87 -39.09
N GLU A 411 -25.40 9.18 -39.21
CA GLU A 411 -26.69 9.86 -39.23
C GLU A 411 -26.89 10.76 -38.00
N LYS A 412 -26.95 12.07 -38.26
CA LYS A 412 -27.30 13.11 -37.31
C LYS A 412 -28.77 12.99 -36.96
N ASN A 413 -29.07 12.20 -35.93
CA ASN A 413 -30.42 12.02 -35.41
C ASN A 413 -30.58 12.85 -34.14
N TYR A 414 -30.43 14.18 -34.22
CA TYR A 414 -30.71 15.04 -33.08
C TYR A 414 -32.21 15.02 -32.79
N THR A 415 -32.56 14.94 -31.51
CA THR A 415 -33.92 15.20 -31.01
C THR A 415 -33.78 16.11 -29.80
N GLU A 416 -34.81 16.91 -29.52
CA GLU A 416 -34.89 17.64 -28.25
C GLU A 416 -34.65 16.66 -27.09
N GLU A 417 -33.88 17.10 -26.09
CA GLU A 417 -33.48 16.31 -24.90
C GLU A 417 -32.54 15.11 -25.13
N LYS A 418 -32.06 14.84 -26.36
CA LYS A 418 -31.24 13.65 -26.68
C LYS A 418 -30.03 13.45 -25.77
N TRP A 419 -29.44 14.53 -25.26
CA TRP A 419 -28.17 14.52 -24.53
C TRP A 419 -28.26 15.19 -23.16
N ASP A 420 -29.46 15.40 -22.62
CA ASP A 420 -29.64 16.17 -21.38
C ASP A 420 -29.06 15.47 -20.14
N ASP A 421 -28.77 14.19 -20.24
CA ASP A 421 -28.09 13.37 -19.22
C ASP A 421 -26.55 13.44 -19.29
N LEU A 422 -25.99 14.13 -20.28
CA LEU A 422 -24.54 14.37 -20.49
C LEU A 422 -24.16 15.80 -20.13
#